data_AF-A0A970THI6-F1
#
_entry.id   AF-A0A970THI6-F1
#
_cell.length_a   1.000
_cell.length_b   1.000
_cell.length_c   1.000
_cell.angle_alpha   90.00
_cell.angle_beta   90.00
_cell.angle_gamma   90.00
#
_symmetry.space_group_name_H-M   'P 1'
#
loop_
_entity.id
_entity.type
_entity.pdbx_description
1 polymer ?
#
loop_
_entity_poly.entity_id
_entity_poly.type
_entity_poly.pdbx_seq_one_letter_code
_entity_poly.pdbx_strand_id
1 'polypeptide(L)'
;MYKTILLTLIISTLFFGVFAQNNEEEEELEPIAQDLLMRIEAVSDSLLTLREQEVREQYGFSDKDKLEEVAELLEIENVDRWKSYLKLEAANKALDKISLRDLGITPYQTLLAKQYSIHRFTELSTMAEVAALYSIPIKSMRSLLGFDPLDEGKDNFSLQALEISTTDVVAMTTQFEAKTIPYGWSVTGAGMLIVFSALLIVSLIISQLKRVNIKPKKEEVHMVLNQKGKLVTRHNIDPNAVAAVIAVLHLYQTGIREHRKQLLTIKRTPTNQWRASQVMNMPNREHLRSRR
;
A
#
# COMPACT_ATOMS: atom_id res chain seq x y z
N MET A 1 27.35 -39.72 10.34
CA MET A 1 27.19 -40.10 8.92
C MET A 1 26.14 -39.25 8.18
N TYR A 2 25.00 -38.90 8.79
CA TYR A 2 23.97 -38.06 8.13
C TYR A 2 24.37 -36.58 7.92
N LYS A 3 25.18 -35.98 8.80
CA LYS A 3 25.60 -34.57 8.67
C LYS A 3 26.52 -34.29 7.47
N THR A 4 27.38 -35.25 7.10
CA THR A 4 28.30 -35.09 5.96
C THR A 4 27.59 -35.23 4.62
N ILE A 5 26.60 -36.11 4.53
CA ILE A 5 25.80 -36.32 3.31
C ILE A 5 24.93 -35.10 3.00
N LEU A 6 24.36 -34.46 4.03
CA LEU A 6 23.52 -33.28 3.85
C LEU A 6 24.33 -32.05 3.42
N LEU A 7 25.57 -31.91 3.90
CA LEU A 7 26.48 -30.84 3.51
C LEU A 7 26.94 -30.98 2.05
N THR A 8 27.26 -32.20 1.59
CA THR A 8 27.64 -32.45 0.20
C THR A 8 26.49 -32.22 -0.78
N LEU A 9 25.25 -32.48 -0.35
CA LEU A 9 24.07 -32.28 -1.19
C LEU A 9 23.76 -30.79 -1.38
N ILE A 10 23.91 -29.98 -0.32
CA ILE A 10 23.76 -28.51 -0.39
C ILE A 10 24.86 -27.87 -1.25
N ILE A 11 26.11 -28.33 -1.12
CA ILE A 11 27.23 -27.84 -1.94
C ILE A 11 27.03 -28.24 -3.41
N SER A 12 26.54 -29.45 -3.67
CA SER A 12 26.21 -29.91 -5.02
C SER A 12 25.09 -29.10 -5.67
N THR A 13 24.05 -28.71 -4.91
CA THR A 13 22.96 -27.87 -5.45
C THR A 13 23.38 -26.43 -5.69
N LEU A 14 24.30 -25.89 -4.89
CA LEU A 14 24.87 -24.56 -5.12
C LEU A 14 25.78 -24.55 -6.35
N PHE A 15 26.58 -25.60 -6.57
CA PHE A 15 27.41 -25.70 -7.77
C PHE A 15 26.59 -25.93 -9.04
N PHE A 16 25.50 -26.71 -8.99
CA PHE A 16 24.62 -26.89 -10.15
C PHE A 16 23.83 -25.61 -10.49
N GLY A 17 23.46 -24.81 -9.49
CA GLY A 17 22.80 -23.51 -9.71
C GLY A 17 23.68 -22.49 -10.43
N VAL A 18 24.99 -22.46 -10.14
CA VAL A 18 25.94 -21.53 -10.77
C VAL A 18 26.25 -21.90 -12.23
N PHE A 19 26.23 -23.20 -12.59
CA PHE A 19 26.43 -23.62 -13.99
C PHE A 19 25.18 -23.46 -14.87
N ALA A 20 23.97 -23.50 -14.30
CA ALA A 20 22.74 -23.25 -15.04
C ALA A 20 22.59 -21.77 -15.43
N GLN A 21 23.02 -20.85 -14.55
CA GLN A 21 22.88 -19.42 -14.74
C GLN A 21 23.73 -18.87 -15.89
N ASN A 22 24.92 -19.44 -16.14
CA ASN A 22 25.77 -19.03 -17.26
C ASN A 22 25.22 -19.47 -18.63
N ASN A 23 24.52 -20.61 -18.69
CA ASN A 23 23.95 -21.09 -19.95
C ASN A 23 22.65 -20.35 -20.32
N GLU A 24 21.84 -19.97 -19.33
CA GLU A 24 20.63 -19.16 -19.56
C GLU A 24 20.98 -17.75 -20.06
N GLU A 25 22.07 -17.16 -19.57
CA GLU A 25 22.54 -15.85 -20.05
C GLU A 25 23.03 -15.89 -21.51
N GLU A 26 23.69 -16.96 -21.97
CA GLU A 26 24.11 -17.10 -23.38
C GLU A 26 22.93 -17.29 -24.35
N GLU A 27 21.86 -17.99 -23.92
CA GLU A 27 20.67 -18.24 -24.73
C GLU A 27 19.78 -16.99 -24.89
N GLU A 28 19.78 -16.07 -23.91
CA GLU A 28 19.09 -14.77 -24.02
C GLU A 28 19.83 -13.75 -24.90
N LEU A 29 21.15 -13.88 -25.09
CA LEU A 29 21.98 -12.89 -25.81
C LEU A 29 21.83 -12.95 -27.35
N GLU A 30 21.57 -14.14 -27.89
CA GLU A 30 21.33 -14.39 -29.33
C GLU A 30 20.16 -13.58 -29.92
N PRO A 31 18.92 -13.65 -29.39
CA PRO A 31 17.80 -12.88 -29.94
C PRO A 31 18.00 -11.37 -29.80
N ILE A 32 18.72 -10.94 -28.76
CA ILE A 32 19.02 -9.54 -28.48
C ILE A 32 20.02 -8.98 -29.49
N ALA A 33 21.12 -9.70 -29.76
CA ALA A 33 22.10 -9.30 -30.77
C ALA A 33 21.47 -9.25 -32.18
N GLN A 34 20.51 -10.14 -32.46
CA GLN A 34 19.74 -10.10 -33.70
C GLN A 34 18.85 -8.86 -33.81
N ASP A 35 18.14 -8.50 -32.74
CA ASP A 35 17.31 -7.29 -32.70
C ASP A 35 18.15 -6.01 -32.91
N LEU A 36 19.32 -5.93 -32.27
CA LEU A 36 20.24 -4.80 -32.46
C LEU A 36 20.67 -4.64 -33.92
N LEU A 37 21.06 -5.72 -34.60
CA LEU A 37 21.45 -5.63 -36.01
C LEU A 37 20.27 -5.27 -36.91
N MET A 38 19.07 -5.82 -36.68
CA MET A 38 17.87 -5.43 -37.44
C MET A 38 17.56 -3.94 -37.29
N ARG A 39 17.73 -3.38 -36.09
CA ARG A 39 17.54 -1.94 -35.87
C ARG A 39 18.56 -1.10 -36.62
N ILE A 40 19.80 -1.57 -36.72
CA ILE A 40 20.86 -0.88 -37.47
C ILE A 40 20.58 -0.94 -38.97
N GLU A 41 20.14 -2.08 -39.49
CA GLU A 41 19.70 -2.23 -40.90
C GLU A 41 18.48 -1.37 -41.23
N ALA A 42 17.62 -1.07 -40.25
CA ALA A 42 16.47 -0.19 -40.42
C ALA A 42 16.86 1.31 -40.52
N VAL A 43 18.08 1.69 -40.13
CA VAL A 43 18.57 3.06 -40.27
C VAL A 43 19.05 3.28 -41.71
N SER A 44 18.71 4.43 -42.29
CA SER A 44 19.17 4.78 -43.64
C SER A 44 20.69 4.89 -43.72
N ASP A 45 21.29 4.39 -44.81
CA ASP A 45 22.74 4.43 -45.08
C ASP A 45 23.36 5.83 -44.94
N SER A 46 22.63 6.89 -45.31
CA SER A 46 23.12 8.27 -45.18
C SER A 46 23.27 8.72 -43.71
N LEU A 47 22.40 8.24 -42.82
CA LEU A 47 22.50 8.53 -41.39
C LEU A 47 23.57 7.65 -40.74
N LEU A 48 23.72 6.40 -41.16
CA LEU A 48 24.78 5.51 -40.67
C LEU A 48 26.17 6.08 -40.98
N THR A 49 26.40 6.53 -42.22
CA THR A 49 27.69 7.14 -42.61
C THR A 49 28.00 8.43 -41.84
N LEU A 50 26.99 9.27 -41.60
CA LEU A 50 27.14 10.47 -40.77
C LEU A 50 27.50 10.09 -39.33
N ARG A 51 26.81 9.11 -38.74
CA ARG A 51 27.10 8.65 -37.38
C ARG A 51 28.46 7.98 -37.25
N GLU A 52 28.89 7.21 -38.23
CA GLU A 52 30.25 6.66 -38.25
C GLU A 52 31.32 7.75 -38.23
N GLN A 53 31.07 8.87 -38.92
CA GLN A 53 31.97 10.02 -38.88
C GLN A 53 31.99 10.67 -37.48
N GLU A 54 30.82 10.88 -36.87
CA GLU A 54 30.74 11.42 -35.50
C GLU A 54 31.45 10.53 -34.48
N VAL A 55 31.28 9.20 -34.57
CA VAL A 55 31.97 8.24 -33.69
C VAL A 55 33.48 8.33 -33.85
N ARG A 56 33.96 8.44 -35.10
CA ARG A 56 35.39 8.60 -35.38
C ARG A 56 35.93 9.91 -34.77
N GLU A 57 35.18 11.01 -34.87
CA GLU A 57 35.58 12.30 -34.31
C GLU A 57 35.55 12.31 -32.78
N GLN A 58 34.57 11.64 -32.15
CA GLN A 58 34.38 11.65 -30.70
C GLN A 58 35.29 10.66 -29.96
N TYR A 59 35.47 9.45 -30.50
CA TYR A 59 36.18 8.36 -29.83
C TYR A 59 37.53 8.01 -30.47
N GLY A 60 37.85 8.56 -31.64
CA GLY A 60 39.18 8.47 -32.23
C GLY A 60 39.56 7.14 -32.87
N PHE A 61 38.60 6.23 -33.10
CA PHE A 61 38.83 4.96 -33.78
C PHE A 61 38.12 4.86 -35.14
N SER A 62 38.63 4.01 -36.03
CA SER A 62 38.11 3.76 -37.37
C SER A 62 37.87 2.26 -37.62
N ASP A 63 37.21 1.97 -38.73
CA ASP A 63 37.02 0.63 -39.31
C ASP A 63 38.33 -0.18 -39.49
N LYS A 64 39.49 0.46 -39.55
CA LYS A 64 40.80 -0.20 -39.74
C LYS A 64 41.44 -0.68 -38.43
N ASP A 65 40.96 -0.21 -37.29
CA ASP A 65 41.56 -0.52 -36.01
C ASP A 65 41.19 -1.94 -35.57
N LYS A 66 42.04 -2.56 -34.76
CA LYS A 66 41.81 -3.93 -34.28
C LYS A 66 40.72 -3.93 -33.22
N LEU A 67 39.99 -5.04 -33.11
CA LEU A 67 38.92 -5.19 -32.13
C LEU A 67 39.43 -5.02 -30.68
N GLU A 68 40.62 -5.52 -30.36
CA GLU A 68 41.28 -5.33 -29.06
C GLU A 68 41.59 -3.84 -28.79
N GLU A 69 42.16 -3.13 -29.75
CA GLU A 69 42.49 -1.69 -29.63
C GLU A 69 41.23 -0.84 -29.45
N VAL A 70 40.15 -1.19 -30.16
CA VAL A 70 38.84 -0.52 -30.02
C VAL A 70 38.22 -0.80 -28.66
N ALA A 71 38.33 -2.02 -28.14
CA ALA A 71 37.84 -2.36 -26.81
C ALA A 71 38.56 -1.58 -25.71
N GLU A 72 39.88 -1.37 -25.86
CA GLU A 72 40.68 -0.53 -24.96
C GLU A 72 40.27 0.94 -25.03
N LEU A 73 40.15 1.50 -26.25
CA LEU A 73 39.72 2.90 -26.45
C LEU A 73 38.30 3.16 -25.92
N LEU A 74 37.44 2.15 -25.98
CA LEU A 74 36.08 2.20 -25.48
C LEU A 74 35.95 1.87 -23.98
N GLU A 75 37.06 1.54 -23.31
CA GLU A 75 37.13 1.17 -21.88
C GLU A 75 36.17 0.03 -21.51
N ILE A 76 36.16 -1.05 -22.31
CA ILE A 76 35.23 -2.17 -22.12
C ILE A 76 35.79 -3.16 -21.08
N GLU A 77 35.08 -3.32 -19.95
CA GLU A 77 35.50 -4.23 -18.87
C GLU A 77 35.41 -5.72 -19.25
N ASN A 78 34.42 -6.10 -20.06
CA ASN A 78 34.18 -7.49 -20.47
C ASN A 78 34.11 -7.61 -22.00
N VAL A 79 35.25 -7.90 -22.62
CA VAL A 79 35.40 -8.01 -24.08
C VAL A 79 34.64 -9.21 -24.63
N ASP A 80 34.58 -10.32 -23.88
CA ASP A 80 33.91 -11.55 -24.34
C ASP A 80 32.40 -11.36 -24.45
N ARG A 81 31.78 -10.74 -23.44
CA ARG A 81 30.36 -10.35 -23.48
C ARG A 81 30.07 -9.28 -24.53
N TRP A 82 31.01 -8.39 -24.77
CA TRP A 82 30.86 -7.39 -25.82
C TRP A 82 30.88 -8.01 -27.23
N LYS A 83 31.76 -8.99 -27.46
CA LYS A 83 31.82 -9.78 -28.71
C LYS A 83 30.52 -10.51 -29.02
N SER A 84 29.82 -11.06 -28.01
CA SER A 84 28.53 -11.72 -28.25
C SER A 84 27.46 -10.77 -28.80
N TYR A 85 27.45 -9.50 -28.37
CA TYR A 85 26.52 -8.50 -28.93
C TYR A 85 26.82 -8.14 -30.39
N LEU A 86 28.06 -8.34 -30.82
CA LEU A 86 28.50 -8.16 -32.22
C LEU A 86 28.30 -9.44 -33.06
N LYS A 87 27.65 -10.48 -32.52
CA LYS A 87 27.52 -11.82 -33.12
C LYS A 87 28.87 -12.48 -33.44
N LEU A 88 29.90 -12.16 -32.65
CA LEU A 88 31.20 -12.81 -32.71
C LEU A 88 31.29 -13.92 -31.65
N GLU A 89 32.08 -14.95 -31.94
CA GLU A 89 32.38 -16.01 -30.98
C GLU A 89 33.15 -15.43 -29.78
N ALA A 90 32.49 -15.33 -28.62
CA ALA A 90 33.04 -14.71 -27.41
C ALA A 90 34.39 -15.31 -27.00
N ALA A 91 34.52 -16.64 -27.03
CA ALA A 91 35.73 -17.35 -26.60
C ALA A 91 36.90 -17.31 -27.61
N ASN A 92 36.67 -16.82 -28.83
CA ASN A 92 37.66 -16.90 -29.91
C ASN A 92 38.62 -15.72 -29.89
N LYS A 93 39.80 -15.92 -29.28
CA LYS A 93 40.87 -14.91 -29.16
C LYS A 93 41.55 -14.55 -30.49
N ALA A 94 41.32 -15.30 -31.57
CA ALA A 94 41.89 -14.95 -32.87
C ALA A 94 41.21 -13.71 -33.46
N LEU A 95 39.93 -13.48 -33.13
CA LEU A 95 39.13 -12.36 -33.62
C LEU A 95 39.59 -11.01 -33.06
N ASP A 96 40.17 -11.00 -31.87
CA ASP A 96 40.64 -9.79 -31.18
C ASP A 96 41.69 -9.01 -32.01
N LYS A 97 42.48 -9.73 -32.82
CA LYS A 97 43.55 -9.16 -33.66
C LYS A 97 43.11 -8.77 -35.07
N ILE A 98 41.84 -8.98 -35.40
CA ILE A 98 41.29 -8.67 -36.72
C ILE A 98 40.75 -7.23 -36.72
N SER A 99 40.88 -6.55 -37.86
CA SER A 99 40.32 -5.19 -38.00
C SER A 99 38.79 -5.23 -38.04
N LEU A 100 38.12 -4.17 -37.57
CA LEU A 100 36.65 -4.08 -37.61
C LEU A 100 36.10 -4.29 -39.03
N ARG A 101 36.78 -3.74 -40.03
CA ARG A 101 36.43 -3.87 -41.44
C ARG A 101 36.46 -5.31 -41.94
N ASP A 102 37.48 -6.07 -41.56
CA ASP A 102 37.60 -7.48 -41.95
C ASP A 102 36.56 -8.37 -41.23
N LEU A 103 36.10 -7.93 -40.06
CA LEU A 103 35.00 -8.55 -39.34
C LEU A 103 33.62 -8.13 -39.88
N GLY A 104 33.56 -7.17 -40.81
CA GLY A 104 32.31 -6.62 -41.33
C GLY A 104 31.53 -5.77 -40.32
N ILE A 105 32.21 -5.26 -39.29
CA ILE A 105 31.61 -4.49 -38.19
C ILE A 105 31.90 -3.01 -38.40
N THR A 106 30.89 -2.17 -38.22
CA THR A 106 31.05 -0.71 -38.33
C THR A 106 31.42 -0.08 -36.99
N PRO A 107 32.11 1.09 -36.99
CA PRO A 107 32.39 1.83 -35.76
C PRO A 107 31.13 2.23 -34.98
N TYR A 108 30.00 2.39 -35.65
CA TYR A 108 28.74 2.68 -34.99
C TYR A 108 28.16 1.43 -34.29
N GLN A 109 28.26 0.25 -34.91
CA GLN A 109 27.87 -1.02 -34.30
C GLN A 109 28.66 -1.30 -33.02
N THR A 110 29.96 -1.03 -33.00
CA THR A 110 30.79 -1.23 -31.80
C THR A 110 30.37 -0.33 -30.64
N LEU A 111 30.02 0.92 -30.92
CA LEU A 111 29.49 1.86 -29.93
C LEU A 111 28.14 1.39 -29.39
N LEU A 112 27.22 0.97 -30.25
CA LEU A 112 25.91 0.48 -29.80
C LEU A 112 26.05 -0.78 -28.92
N ALA A 113 26.96 -1.69 -29.28
CA ALA A 113 27.27 -2.87 -28.48
C ALA A 113 27.86 -2.50 -27.11
N LYS A 114 28.68 -1.43 -27.01
CA LYS A 114 29.13 -0.88 -25.71
C LYS A 114 27.96 -0.33 -24.90
N GLN A 115 27.11 0.50 -25.50
CA GLN A 115 25.98 1.09 -24.78
C GLN A 115 25.06 0.01 -24.22
N TYR A 116 24.82 -1.03 -25.03
CA TYR A 116 24.02 -2.16 -24.61
C TYR A 116 24.69 -2.97 -23.49
N SER A 117 26.00 -3.22 -23.57
CA SER A 117 26.71 -3.97 -22.52
C SER A 117 26.68 -3.26 -21.16
N ILE A 118 26.71 -1.92 -21.15
CA ILE A 118 26.70 -1.11 -19.93
C ILE A 118 25.27 -0.88 -19.42
N HIS A 119 24.38 -0.42 -20.30
CA HIS A 119 23.07 0.12 -19.90
C HIS A 119 21.89 -0.81 -20.22
N ARG A 120 22.10 -1.87 -21.01
CA ARG A 120 21.06 -2.77 -21.56
C ARG A 120 20.06 -2.11 -22.50
N PHE A 121 20.35 -0.89 -22.95
CA PHE A 121 19.63 -0.19 -24.02
C PHE A 121 20.63 0.58 -24.87
N THR A 122 20.20 1.04 -26.05
CA THR A 122 21.04 1.82 -26.97
C THR A 122 20.37 3.14 -27.34
N GLU A 123 21.08 4.01 -28.05
CA GLU A 123 20.49 5.21 -28.67
C GLU A 123 19.32 4.89 -29.64
N LEU A 124 19.29 3.68 -30.21
CA LEU A 124 18.21 3.21 -31.09
C LEU A 124 17.00 2.65 -30.32
N SER A 125 17.11 2.44 -29.02
CA SER A 125 15.98 2.00 -28.19
C SER A 125 14.93 3.09 -28.08
N THR A 126 13.66 2.68 -27.96
CA THR A 126 12.55 3.63 -27.80
C THR A 126 12.41 4.07 -26.35
N MET A 127 11.80 5.25 -26.13
CA MET A 127 11.53 5.72 -24.77
C MET A 127 10.66 4.72 -23.99
N ALA A 128 9.68 4.11 -24.64
CA ALA A 128 8.81 3.09 -24.03
C ALA A 128 9.58 1.84 -23.57
N GLU A 129 10.53 1.36 -24.38
CA GLU A 129 11.38 0.21 -24.02
C GLU A 129 12.26 0.52 -22.81
N VAL A 130 12.89 1.69 -22.80
CA VAL A 130 13.76 2.13 -21.70
C VAL A 130 12.95 2.32 -20.41
N ALA A 131 11.76 2.89 -20.51
CA ALA A 131 10.84 3.02 -19.39
C ALA A 131 10.45 1.65 -18.81
N ALA A 132 10.16 0.66 -19.69
CA ALA A 132 9.86 -0.70 -19.28
C ALA A 132 11.05 -1.38 -18.59
N LEU A 133 12.27 -1.20 -19.12
CA LEU A 133 13.51 -1.75 -18.56
C LEU A 133 13.73 -1.31 -17.10
N TYR A 134 13.59 -0.01 -16.83
CA TYR A 134 13.76 0.54 -15.48
C TYR A 134 12.48 0.52 -14.62
N SER A 135 11.38 -0.03 -15.15
CA SER A 135 10.06 0.00 -14.50
C SER A 135 9.61 1.42 -14.09
N ILE A 136 10.00 2.43 -14.88
CA ILE A 136 9.64 3.83 -14.66
C ILE A 136 8.36 4.12 -15.47
N PRO A 137 7.34 4.78 -14.89
CA PRO A 137 6.18 5.22 -15.66
C PRO A 137 6.61 6.15 -16.81
N ILE A 138 6.21 5.86 -18.05
CA ILE A 138 6.57 6.63 -19.24
C ILE A 138 6.26 8.13 -19.07
N LYS A 139 5.13 8.46 -18.42
CA LYS A 139 4.74 9.85 -18.11
C LYS A 139 5.76 10.56 -17.22
N SER A 140 6.30 9.86 -16.22
CA SER A 140 7.33 10.38 -15.33
C SER A 140 8.65 10.56 -16.08
N MET A 141 9.02 9.58 -16.91
CA MET A 141 10.20 9.66 -17.76
C MET A 141 10.14 10.88 -18.70
N ARG A 142 9.01 11.10 -19.39
CA ARG A 142 8.77 12.29 -20.22
C ARG A 142 8.94 13.59 -19.45
N SER A 143 8.31 13.68 -18.28
CA SER A 143 8.36 14.88 -17.45
C SER A 143 9.78 15.23 -17.00
N LEU A 144 10.61 14.22 -16.74
CA LEU A 144 11.99 14.42 -16.29
C LEU A 144 12.94 14.75 -17.44
N LEU A 145 12.65 14.25 -18.64
CA LEU A 145 13.39 14.56 -19.86
C LEU A 145 12.95 15.91 -20.49
N GLY A 146 12.01 16.63 -19.87
CA GLY A 146 11.57 17.95 -20.32
C GLY A 146 10.50 17.95 -21.41
N PHE A 147 9.88 16.79 -21.69
CA PHE A 147 8.76 16.69 -22.62
C PHE A 147 7.41 16.85 -21.90
N ASP A 148 6.36 17.13 -22.66
CA ASP A 148 4.99 17.19 -22.13
C ASP A 148 4.56 15.79 -21.64
N PRO A 149 4.17 15.63 -20.35
CA PRO A 149 3.72 14.36 -19.79
C PRO A 149 2.46 13.76 -20.43
N LEU A 150 1.76 14.52 -21.28
CA LEU A 150 0.54 14.09 -21.99
C LEU A 150 0.76 13.81 -23.48
N ASP A 151 1.88 14.23 -24.06
CA ASP A 151 2.21 13.98 -25.46
C ASP A 151 2.74 12.55 -25.68
N GLU A 152 1.84 11.62 -26.03
CA GLU A 152 2.16 10.20 -26.29
C GLU A 152 2.82 9.97 -27.65
N GLY A 153 2.79 10.96 -28.56
CA GLY A 153 3.34 10.81 -29.91
C GLY A 153 4.82 10.45 -29.89
N LYS A 154 5.56 10.85 -28.85
CA LYS A 154 7.01 10.71 -28.73
C LYS A 154 7.49 9.40 -28.13
N ASP A 155 6.58 8.56 -27.62
CA ASP A 155 6.94 7.39 -26.81
C ASP A 155 7.64 6.28 -27.65
N ASN A 156 7.32 6.19 -28.93
CA ASN A 156 7.86 5.20 -29.87
C ASN A 156 9.07 5.68 -30.67
N PHE A 157 9.53 6.92 -30.47
CA PHE A 157 10.73 7.41 -31.13
C PHE A 157 11.97 6.85 -30.42
N SER A 158 13.03 6.62 -31.19
CA SER A 158 14.34 6.28 -30.64
C SER A 158 14.90 7.44 -29.83
N LEU A 159 15.70 7.15 -28.81
CA LEU A 159 16.40 8.17 -28.02
C LEU A 159 17.22 9.10 -28.92
N GLN A 160 17.84 8.54 -29.96
CA GLN A 160 18.57 9.27 -30.99
C GLN A 160 17.72 10.30 -31.71
N ALA A 161 16.49 9.95 -32.12
CA ALA A 161 15.59 10.86 -32.82
C ALA A 161 15.08 11.99 -31.91
N LEU A 162 15.15 11.79 -30.60
CA LEU A 162 14.79 12.79 -29.59
C LEU A 162 15.99 13.61 -29.11
N GLU A 163 17.18 13.39 -29.68
CA GLU A 163 18.45 14.04 -29.29
C GLU A 163 18.83 13.80 -27.82
N ILE A 164 18.44 12.65 -27.27
CA ILE A 164 18.70 12.26 -25.88
C ILE A 164 19.88 11.31 -25.83
N SER A 165 20.90 11.65 -25.05
CA SER A 165 22.04 10.77 -24.84
C SER A 165 21.73 9.68 -23.82
N THR A 166 22.43 8.54 -23.89
CA THR A 166 22.34 7.48 -22.88
C THR A 166 22.70 7.99 -21.48
N THR A 167 23.62 8.95 -21.39
CA THR A 167 23.99 9.62 -20.13
C THR A 167 22.86 10.44 -19.52
N ASP A 168 22.04 11.10 -20.33
CA ASP A 168 20.88 11.87 -19.84
C ASP A 168 19.82 10.95 -19.25
N VAL A 169 19.59 9.80 -19.88
CA VAL A 169 18.70 8.76 -19.36
C VAL A 169 19.20 8.26 -18.00
N VAL A 170 20.49 7.96 -17.86
CA VAL A 170 21.08 7.50 -16.59
C VAL A 170 20.94 8.59 -15.51
N ALA A 171 21.25 9.84 -15.84
CA ALA A 171 21.05 10.97 -14.92
C ALA A 171 19.58 11.11 -14.50
N MET A 172 18.64 10.90 -15.42
CA MET A 172 17.20 10.89 -15.13
C MET A 172 16.80 9.74 -14.19
N THR A 173 17.27 8.52 -14.43
CA THR A 173 16.95 7.36 -13.58
C THR A 173 17.42 7.57 -12.14
N THR A 174 18.64 8.06 -11.95
CA THR A 174 19.18 8.37 -10.61
C THR A 174 18.38 9.47 -9.90
N GLN A 175 17.95 10.52 -10.63
CA GLN A 175 17.05 11.54 -10.09
C GLN A 175 15.67 10.98 -9.71
N PHE A 176 15.14 10.03 -10.50
CA PHE A 176 13.87 9.38 -10.22
C PHE A 176 13.95 8.51 -8.96
N GLU A 177 14.97 7.67 -8.84
CA GLU A 177 15.19 6.83 -7.64
C GLU A 177 15.34 7.68 -6.37
N ALA A 178 16.11 8.77 -6.45
CA ALA A 178 16.30 9.69 -5.34
C ALA A 178 14.98 10.34 -4.85
N LYS A 179 14.01 10.57 -5.75
CA LYS A 179 12.69 11.12 -5.40
C LYS A 179 11.72 10.05 -4.90
N THR A 180 11.82 8.83 -5.40
CA THR A 180 10.85 7.75 -5.11
C THR A 180 11.05 7.14 -3.72
N ILE A 181 12.29 6.94 -3.28
CA ILE A 181 12.63 6.38 -1.96
C ILE A 181 12.03 7.19 -0.79
N PRO A 182 12.20 8.52 -0.69
CA PRO A 182 11.62 9.29 0.41
C PRO A 182 10.08 9.32 0.34
N TYR A 183 9.49 9.21 -0.86
CA TYR A 183 8.05 9.19 -1.02
C TYR A 183 7.41 7.97 -0.35
N GLY A 184 7.93 6.75 -0.58
CA GLY A 184 7.41 5.53 0.03
C GLY A 184 7.48 5.54 1.57
N TRP A 185 8.61 6.00 2.12
CA TRP A 185 8.78 6.18 3.58
C TRP A 185 7.83 7.23 4.16
N SER A 186 7.59 8.33 3.45
CA SER A 186 6.69 9.38 3.91
C SER A 186 5.24 8.91 3.99
N VAL A 187 4.76 8.16 2.98
CA VAL A 187 3.38 7.67 2.90
C VAL A 187 3.12 6.61 3.96
N THR A 188 4.03 5.64 4.11
CA THR A 188 3.93 4.61 5.14
C THR A 188 4.03 5.20 6.55
N GLY A 189 4.94 6.16 6.76
CA GLY A 189 5.07 6.89 8.02
C GLY A 189 3.80 7.67 8.38
N ALA A 190 3.20 8.38 7.42
CA ALA A 190 1.94 9.08 7.62
C ALA A 190 0.79 8.11 7.96
N GLY A 191 0.69 6.99 7.23
CA GLY A 191 -0.29 5.95 7.50
C GLY A 191 -0.13 5.35 8.91
N MET A 192 1.10 5.04 9.31
CA MET A 192 1.42 4.54 10.64
C MET A 192 1.04 5.55 11.73
N LEU A 193 1.33 6.85 11.52
CA LEU A 193 0.93 7.92 12.44
C LEU A 193 -0.58 8.03 12.62
N ILE A 194 -1.35 7.91 11.54
CA ILE A 194 -2.82 7.96 11.60
C ILE A 194 -3.35 6.77 12.41
N VAL A 195 -2.84 5.57 12.17
CA VAL A 195 -3.27 4.37 12.93
C VAL A 195 -2.89 4.50 14.40
N PHE A 196 -1.67 4.92 14.71
CA PHE A 196 -1.23 5.12 16.09
C PHE A 196 -2.03 6.20 16.82
N SER A 197 -2.31 7.33 16.17
CA SER A 197 -3.12 8.40 16.76
C SER A 197 -4.56 7.95 17.03
N ALA A 198 -5.17 7.19 16.11
CA ALA A 198 -6.49 6.60 16.32
C ALA A 198 -6.51 5.66 17.54
N LEU A 199 -5.53 4.75 17.65
CA LEU A 199 -5.41 3.85 18.79
C LEU A 199 -5.16 4.60 20.11
N LEU A 200 -4.38 5.69 20.07
CA LEU A 200 -4.10 6.53 21.25
C LEU A 200 -5.39 7.21 21.73
N ILE A 201 -6.20 7.76 20.84
CA ILE A 201 -7.49 8.37 21.17
C ILE A 201 -8.44 7.33 21.79
N VAL A 202 -8.55 6.15 21.18
CA VAL A 202 -9.39 5.06 21.71
C VAL A 202 -8.92 4.63 23.11
N SER A 203 -7.60 4.49 23.30
CA SER A 203 -7.00 4.18 24.60
C SER A 203 -7.34 5.24 25.65
N LEU A 204 -7.26 6.53 25.30
CA LEU A 204 -7.67 7.63 26.18
C LEU A 204 -9.15 7.53 26.56
N ILE A 205 -10.04 7.30 25.60
CA ILE A 205 -11.48 7.17 25.84
C ILE A 205 -11.76 6.00 26.79
N ILE A 206 -11.18 4.83 26.55
CA ILE A 206 -11.33 3.65 27.42
C ILE A 206 -10.80 3.95 28.82
N SER A 207 -9.65 4.63 28.93
CA SER A 207 -9.06 4.99 30.21
C SER A 207 -9.94 5.95 31.01
N GLN A 208 -10.60 6.90 30.35
CA GLN A 208 -11.58 7.80 30.98
C GLN A 208 -12.85 7.05 31.40
N LEU A 209 -13.40 6.18 30.54
CA LEU A 209 -14.55 5.33 30.86
C LEU A 209 -14.28 4.40 32.05
N LYS A 210 -13.09 3.80 32.12
CA LYS A 210 -12.68 2.96 33.25
C LYS A 210 -12.63 3.77 34.55
N ARG A 211 -12.17 5.03 34.49
CA ARG A 211 -12.08 5.92 35.65
C ARG A 211 -13.45 6.33 36.18
N VAL A 212 -14.42 6.53 35.28
CA VAL A 212 -15.81 6.85 35.64
C VAL A 212 -16.57 5.62 36.14
N ASN A 213 -16.26 4.43 35.62
CA ASN A 213 -16.89 3.16 36.01
C ASN A 213 -16.16 2.43 37.15
N ILE A 214 -15.38 3.15 37.97
CA ILE A 214 -14.80 2.58 39.19
C ILE A 214 -15.97 2.24 40.12
N LYS A 215 -16.29 0.95 40.22
CA LYS A 215 -17.22 0.45 41.24
C LYS A 215 -16.74 0.95 42.61
N PRO A 216 -17.61 1.51 43.47
CA PRO A 216 -17.20 1.99 44.78
C PRO A 216 -16.49 0.83 45.49
N LYS A 217 -15.27 1.10 45.95
CA LYS A 217 -14.44 0.13 46.68
C LYS A 217 -15.33 -0.36 47.83
N LYS A 218 -15.59 -1.67 47.92
CA LYS A 218 -16.39 -2.24 49.02
C LYS A 218 -15.77 -1.73 50.31
N GLU A 219 -16.52 -0.91 51.04
CA GLU A 219 -16.11 -0.46 52.36
C GLU A 219 -15.79 -1.69 53.19
N GLU A 220 -14.59 -1.71 53.77
CA GLU A 220 -14.20 -2.78 54.67
C GLU A 220 -15.20 -2.79 55.82
N VAL A 221 -15.91 -3.91 55.95
CA VAL A 221 -16.97 -4.06 56.96
C VAL A 221 -16.34 -3.89 58.33
N HIS A 222 -16.56 -2.74 58.96
CA HIS A 222 -16.14 -2.50 60.33
C HIS A 222 -16.91 -3.45 61.26
N MET A 223 -16.23 -4.50 61.71
CA MET A 223 -16.75 -5.43 62.71
C MET A 223 -16.83 -4.71 64.06
N VAL A 224 -18.02 -4.59 64.63
CA VAL A 224 -18.23 -4.06 65.98
C VAL A 224 -18.69 -5.19 66.88
N LEU A 225 -18.10 -5.33 68.07
CA LEU A 225 -18.49 -6.33 69.07
C LEU A 225 -19.84 -5.95 69.69
N ASN A 226 -20.77 -6.90 69.76
CA ASN A 226 -22.00 -6.77 70.53
C ASN A 226 -21.71 -6.97 72.04
N GLN A 227 -22.54 -6.43 72.94
CA GLN A 227 -22.37 -6.44 74.41
C GLN A 227 -22.34 -7.84 75.07
N LYS A 228 -22.49 -8.92 74.28
CA LYS A 228 -22.34 -10.33 74.71
C LYS A 228 -21.08 -11.01 74.14
N GLY A 229 -20.12 -10.25 73.61
CA GLY A 229 -18.82 -10.77 73.17
C GLY A 229 -18.82 -11.59 71.87
N LYS A 230 -19.90 -11.57 71.09
CA LYS A 230 -19.94 -12.19 69.74
C LYS A 230 -19.84 -11.14 68.65
N LEU A 231 -19.03 -11.42 67.64
CA LEU A 231 -18.90 -10.64 66.40
C LEU A 231 -20.20 -10.75 65.62
N VAL A 232 -20.90 -9.62 65.44
CA VAL A 232 -22.11 -9.56 64.61
C VAL A 232 -21.91 -8.47 63.58
N THR A 233 -22.11 -8.81 62.31
CA THR A 233 -22.09 -7.83 61.23
C THR A 233 -23.30 -6.91 61.36
N ARG A 234 -23.09 -5.59 61.32
CA ARG A 234 -24.19 -4.63 61.39
C ARG A 234 -24.94 -4.64 60.05
N HIS A 235 -25.96 -5.49 59.99
CA HIS A 235 -27.12 -5.43 59.08
C HIS A 235 -26.87 -5.76 57.59
N ASN A 236 -26.81 -7.05 57.28
CA ASN A 236 -27.39 -7.56 56.02
C ASN A 236 -28.90 -7.71 56.24
N ILE A 237 -29.66 -6.63 56.10
CA ILE A 237 -31.09 -6.79 55.86
C ILE A 237 -31.19 -7.21 54.39
N ASP A 238 -31.71 -8.41 54.15
CA ASP A 238 -31.89 -8.92 52.79
C ASP A 238 -32.74 -7.90 51.99
N PRO A 239 -32.22 -7.33 50.88
CA PRO A 239 -32.96 -6.39 50.05
C PRO A 239 -34.33 -6.95 49.62
N ASN A 240 -34.43 -8.27 49.47
CA ASN A 240 -35.67 -8.95 49.13
C ASN A 240 -36.68 -8.89 50.28
N ALA A 241 -36.22 -8.98 51.54
CA ALA A 241 -37.09 -8.85 52.70
C ALA A 241 -37.63 -7.41 52.83
N VAL A 242 -36.79 -6.40 52.55
CA VAL A 242 -37.23 -4.99 52.53
C VAL A 242 -38.24 -4.76 51.41
N ALA A 243 -37.96 -5.25 50.20
CA ALA A 243 -38.87 -5.13 49.05
C ALA A 243 -40.22 -5.83 49.31
N ALA A 244 -40.19 -7.02 49.92
CA ALA A 244 -41.40 -7.76 50.29
C ALA A 244 -42.23 -7.00 51.33
N VAL A 245 -41.60 -6.43 52.36
CA VAL A 245 -42.30 -5.63 53.37
C VAL A 245 -42.94 -4.38 52.74
N ILE A 246 -42.22 -3.68 51.85
CA ILE A 246 -42.75 -2.51 51.13
C ILE A 246 -43.94 -2.92 50.24
N ALA A 247 -43.82 -4.03 49.52
CA ALA A 247 -44.89 -4.53 48.64
C ALA A 247 -46.15 -4.92 49.43
N VAL A 248 -45.99 -5.61 50.57
CA VAL A 248 -47.10 -5.98 51.46
C VAL A 248 -47.79 -4.73 52.00
N LEU A 249 -47.02 -3.72 52.42
CA LEU A 249 -47.55 -2.48 52.96
C LEU A 249 -48.31 -1.67 51.88
N HIS A 250 -47.80 -1.65 50.65
CA HIS A 250 -48.48 -1.06 49.51
C HIS A 250 -49.80 -1.78 49.17
N LEU A 251 -49.79 -3.10 49.09
CA LEU A 251 -50.99 -3.91 48.82
C LEU A 251 -52.07 -3.72 49.89
N TYR A 252 -51.66 -3.64 51.16
CA TYR A 252 -52.58 -3.36 52.27
C TYR A 252 -53.24 -1.99 52.12
N GLN A 253 -52.46 -0.96 51.77
CA GLN A 253 -52.97 0.39 51.60
C GLN A 253 -53.90 0.50 50.39
N THR A 254 -53.60 -0.18 49.28
CA THR A 254 -54.49 -0.24 48.11
C THR A 254 -55.79 -0.97 48.43
N GLY A 255 -55.72 -2.09 49.16
CA GLY A 255 -56.91 -2.86 49.58
C GLY A 255 -57.87 -2.03 50.44
N ILE A 256 -57.35 -1.28 51.42
CA ILE A 256 -58.17 -0.35 52.22
C ILE A 256 -58.83 0.72 51.33
N ARG A 257 -58.07 1.27 50.37
CA ARG A 257 -58.56 2.33 49.48
C ARG A 257 -59.68 1.82 48.57
N GLU A 258 -59.55 0.60 48.03
CA GLU A 258 -60.58 -0.05 47.22
C GLU A 258 -61.82 -0.39 48.04
N HIS A 259 -61.67 -0.95 49.23
CA HIS A 259 -62.81 -1.24 50.11
C HIS A 259 -63.58 0.04 50.47
N ARG A 260 -62.88 1.15 50.73
CA ARG A 260 -63.53 2.46 50.94
C ARG A 260 -64.27 2.95 49.70
N LYS A 261 -63.72 2.77 48.49
CA LYS A 261 -64.41 3.11 47.24
C LYS A 261 -65.67 2.26 47.04
N GLN A 262 -65.59 0.95 47.30
CA GLN A 262 -66.73 0.04 47.21
C GLN A 262 -67.84 0.41 48.21
N LEU A 263 -67.48 0.72 49.45
CA LEU A 263 -68.44 1.22 50.46
C LEU A 263 -69.10 2.54 50.02
N LEU A 264 -68.33 3.45 49.40
CA LEU A 264 -68.87 4.70 48.87
C LEU A 264 -69.83 4.46 47.69
N THR A 265 -69.59 3.46 46.85
CA THR A 265 -70.51 3.10 45.76
C THR A 265 -71.78 2.42 46.26
N ILE A 266 -71.70 1.56 47.28
CA ILE A 266 -72.89 0.88 47.85
C ILE A 266 -73.79 1.89 48.59
N LYS A 267 -73.21 2.90 49.27
CA LYS A 267 -73.99 3.94 49.95
C LYS A 267 -74.56 5.01 49.03
N ARG A 268 -74.15 5.05 47.76
CA ARG A 268 -74.84 5.86 46.74
C ARG A 268 -76.04 5.06 46.26
N THR A 269 -77.23 5.43 46.72
CA THR A 269 -78.46 5.08 46.01
C THR A 269 -78.25 5.41 44.54
N PRO A 270 -78.46 4.47 43.60
CA PRO A 270 -78.33 4.80 42.18
C PRO A 270 -79.33 5.91 41.92
N THR A 271 -78.82 7.12 41.66
CA THR A 271 -79.66 8.24 41.25
C THR A 271 -80.24 7.83 39.92
N ASN A 272 -81.47 7.33 39.93
CA ASN A 272 -82.19 6.93 38.74
C ASN A 272 -82.22 8.16 37.82
N GLN A 273 -81.45 8.10 36.74
CA GLN A 273 -81.28 9.23 35.83
C GLN A 273 -82.62 9.68 35.24
N TRP A 274 -83.62 8.79 35.17
CA TRP A 274 -84.98 9.13 34.79
C TRP A 274 -85.70 9.98 35.84
N ARG A 275 -85.54 9.68 37.14
CA ARG A 275 -86.09 10.56 38.20
C ARG A 275 -85.37 11.90 38.27
N ALA A 276 -84.06 11.91 38.04
CA ALA A 276 -83.27 13.14 38.02
C ALA A 276 -83.55 14.01 36.78
N SER A 277 -83.82 13.40 35.63
CA SER A 277 -84.15 14.13 34.40
C SER A 277 -85.51 14.82 34.49
N GLN A 278 -86.49 14.26 35.20
CA GLN A 278 -87.78 14.94 35.42
C GLN A 278 -87.64 16.23 36.25
N VAL A 279 -86.68 16.30 37.18
CA VAL A 279 -86.40 17.52 37.96
C VAL A 279 -85.61 18.56 37.14
N MET A 280 -84.77 18.12 36.20
CA MET A 280 -84.01 19.02 35.32
C MET A 280 -84.83 19.55 34.13
N ASN A 281 -85.73 18.74 33.56
CA ASN A 281 -86.55 19.07 32.39
C ASN A 281 -87.95 19.62 32.73
N MET A 282 -88.15 20.18 33.93
CA MET A 282 -89.40 20.86 34.25
C MET A 282 -89.54 22.14 33.40
N PRO A 283 -90.56 22.26 32.53
CA PRO A 283 -90.67 23.37 31.58
C PRO A 283 -90.88 24.75 32.22
N ASN A 284 -91.20 24.82 33.53
CA ASN A 284 -91.35 26.07 34.29
C ASN A 284 -90.33 26.24 35.43
N ARG A 285 -89.19 25.55 35.38
CA ARG A 285 -88.19 25.58 36.47
C ARG A 285 -87.67 26.99 36.77
N GLU A 286 -87.54 27.82 35.75
CA GLU A 286 -86.98 29.16 35.86
C GLU A 286 -87.94 30.13 36.57
N HIS A 287 -89.24 29.99 36.33
CA HIS A 287 -90.28 30.80 36.98
C HIS A 287 -90.45 30.48 38.47
N LEU A 288 -90.25 29.22 38.89
CA LEU A 288 -90.38 28.81 40.29
C LEU A 288 -89.20 29.24 41.16
N ARG A 289 -88.02 29.43 40.56
CA ARG A 289 -86.80 29.83 41.29
C ARG A 289 -86.79 31.31 41.66
N SER A 290 -87.52 32.14 40.91
CA SER A 290 -87.69 33.58 41.15
C SER A 290 -88.61 33.92 42.34
N ARG A 291 -89.35 32.94 42.87
CA ARG A 291 -90.30 33.12 43.99
C ARG A 291 -89.74 32.74 45.38
N ARG A 292 -88.44 32.50 45.52
CA ARG A 292 -87.80 32.28 46.83
C ARG A 292 -86.76 33.35 47.12
#